data_AF-A0A842P3Q3-F1
#
_entry.id   AF-A0A842P3Q3-F1
#
_cell.length_a   1.000
_cell.length_b   1.000
_cell.length_c   1.000
_cell.angle_alpha   90.00
_cell.angle_beta   90.00
_cell.angle_gamma   90.00
#
_symmetry.space_group_name_H-M   'P 1'
#
loop_
_entity.id
_entity.type
_entity.pdbx_description
1 polymer ?
#
loop_
_entity_poly.entity_id
_entity_poly.type
_entity_poly.pdbx_seq_one_letter_code
_entity_poly.pdbx_strand_id
1 'polypeptide(L)'
;MYKVVFEVVEVNEPRSLDGEPTHVSGPCKIYGVGDKVTVTGNPGRLVLEETDSVCLAAFSAILPLTSAMCREVTEPWDYMDKIKYYSCPDSERPVVFRVTRVPVEQGEVPLRKPE
;
A
#
# COMPACT_ATOMS: atom_id res chain seq x y z
N MET A 1 6.44 -14.85 8.87
CA MET A 1 5.65 -14.27 7.74
C MET A 1 5.07 -12.93 8.17
N TYR A 2 4.70 -12.05 7.24
CA TYR A 2 4.18 -10.71 7.55
C TYR A 2 2.87 -10.43 6.82
N LYS A 3 1.98 -9.68 7.47
CA LYS A 3 1.03 -8.82 6.76
C LYS A 3 1.64 -7.44 6.56
N VAL A 4 1.21 -6.74 5.53
CA VAL A 4 1.69 -5.41 5.18
C VAL A 4 0.52 -4.45 5.22
N VAL A 5 0.70 -3.37 5.98
CA VAL A 5 -0.27 -2.28 6.12
C VAL A 5 0.31 -1.05 5.44
N PHE A 6 -0.43 -0.51 4.49
CA PHE A 6 -0.17 0.77 3.84
C PHE A 6 -1.10 1.80 4.47
N GLU A 7 -0.57 2.65 5.34
CA GLU A 7 -1.32 3.69 6.02
C GLU A 7 -1.05 5.04 5.36
N VAL A 8 -2.09 5.77 4.97
CA VAL A 8 -1.94 7.10 4.39
C VAL A 8 -1.43 8.06 5.47
N VAL A 9 -0.26 8.64 5.24
CA VAL A 9 0.35 9.64 6.15
C VAL A 9 0.30 11.05 5.58
N GLU A 10 0.11 11.20 4.27
CA GLU A 10 0.07 12.49 3.60
C GLU A 10 -0.81 12.43 2.35
N VAL A 11 -1.67 13.44 2.18
CA VAL A 11 -2.43 13.67 0.96
C VAL A 11 -2.03 15.05 0.44
N ASN A 12 -1.28 15.07 -0.67
CA ASN A 12 -0.75 16.32 -1.22
C ASN A 12 -1.83 17.12 -1.98
N GLU A 13 -1.67 18.43 -1.95
CA GLU A 13 -2.38 19.33 -2.86
C GLU A 13 -1.84 19.16 -4.30
N PRO A 14 -2.68 19.39 -5.32
CA PRO A 14 -2.24 19.38 -6.71
C PRO A 14 -1.06 20.31 -6.97
N ARG A 15 -0.08 19.80 -7.71
CA ARG A 15 1.09 20.54 -8.16
C ARG A 15 1.32 20.27 -9.64
N SER A 16 1.49 21.36 -10.39
CA SER A 16 1.93 21.31 -11.79
C SER A 16 3.40 20.87 -11.90
N LEU A 17 3.68 20.03 -12.90
CA LEU A 17 5.03 19.56 -13.20
C LEU A 17 5.74 20.40 -14.28
N ASP A 18 4.96 21.05 -15.13
CA ASP A 18 5.42 21.78 -16.32
C ASP A 18 5.01 23.26 -16.33
N GLY A 19 4.23 23.70 -15.34
CA GLY A 19 3.70 25.06 -15.23
C GLY A 19 2.29 25.22 -15.80
N GLU A 20 1.75 24.21 -16.49
CA GLU A 20 0.36 24.21 -16.96
C GLU A 20 -0.62 23.93 -15.81
N PRO A 21 -1.89 24.36 -15.92
CA PRO A 21 -2.90 24.05 -14.91
C PRO A 21 -3.04 22.53 -14.69
N THR A 22 -3.12 22.12 -13.43
CA THR A 22 -3.37 20.71 -13.06
C THR A 22 -4.74 20.27 -13.57
N HIS A 23 -4.87 19.00 -13.98
CA HIS A 23 -6.16 18.44 -14.40
C HIS A 23 -7.11 18.19 -13.21
N VAL A 24 -6.56 18.27 -11.99
CA VAL A 24 -7.29 18.17 -10.72
C VAL A 24 -7.24 19.50 -9.96
N SER A 25 -8.34 19.83 -9.29
CA SER A 25 -8.52 21.09 -8.55
C SER A 25 -8.42 20.95 -7.04
N GLY A 26 -8.10 19.76 -6.53
CA GLY A 26 -7.91 19.54 -5.10
C GLY A 26 -7.35 18.16 -4.76
N PRO A 27 -7.19 17.86 -3.46
CA PRO A 27 -6.53 16.66 -3.00
C PRO A 27 -7.27 15.38 -3.43
N CYS A 28 -6.62 14.24 -3.20
CA CYS A 28 -7.23 12.93 -3.46
C CYS A 28 -8.62 12.84 -2.82
N LYS A 29 -9.60 12.32 -3.57
CA LYS A 29 -10.99 12.17 -3.10
C LYS A 29 -11.29 10.77 -2.57
N ILE A 30 -10.34 9.83 -2.74
CA ILE A 30 -10.50 8.43 -2.32
C ILE A 30 -9.87 8.19 -0.95
N TYR A 31 -8.71 8.80 -0.70
CA TYR A 31 -7.93 8.59 0.53
C TYR A 31 -7.94 9.82 1.42
N GLY A 32 -8.10 9.60 2.72
CA GLY A 32 -7.78 10.51 3.80
C GLY A 32 -6.56 10.05 4.60
N VAL A 33 -5.94 10.97 5.36
CA VAL A 33 -4.86 10.61 6.30
C VAL A 33 -5.40 9.65 7.36
N GLY A 34 -4.68 8.55 7.59
CA GLY A 34 -5.04 7.48 8.50
C GLY A 34 -5.72 6.27 7.83
N ASP A 35 -6.22 6.42 6.60
CA ASP A 35 -6.80 5.30 5.84
C ASP A 35 -5.77 4.20 5.62
N LYS A 36 -6.22 2.95 5.68
CA LYS A 36 -5.36 1.76 5.55
C LYS A 36 -5.75 0.90 4.37
N VAL A 37 -4.73 0.28 3.78
CA VAL A 37 -4.85 -0.88 2.89
C VAL A 37 -4.00 -2.00 3.49
N THR A 38 -4.64 -3.13 3.79
CA THR A 38 -3.95 -4.25 4.44
C THR A 38 -3.90 -5.46 3.53
N VAL A 39 -2.70 -6.03 3.36
CA VAL A 39 -2.47 -7.18 2.49
C VAL A 39 -1.70 -8.27 3.23
N THR A 40 -2.15 -9.51 3.09
CA THR A 40 -1.44 -10.71 3.59
C THR A 40 -0.77 -11.45 2.44
N GLY A 41 0.32 -12.16 2.73
CA GLY A 41 0.99 -13.08 1.79
C GLY A 41 0.63 -14.55 2.02
N ASN A 42 0.86 -15.40 1.00
CA ASN A 42 0.67 -16.85 1.02
C ASN A 42 -0.68 -17.34 1.60
N PRO A 43 -1.80 -17.08 0.90
CA PRO A 43 -1.90 -16.45 -0.42
C PRO A 43 -1.97 -14.91 -0.33
N GLY A 44 -1.63 -14.24 -1.44
CA GLY A 44 -1.83 -12.79 -1.58
C GLY A 44 -3.32 -12.43 -1.46
N ARG A 45 -3.69 -11.67 -0.43
CA ARG A 45 -5.09 -11.22 -0.22
C ARG A 45 -5.13 -9.81 0.32
N LEU A 46 -6.13 -9.05 -0.13
CA LEU A 46 -6.57 -7.83 0.54
C LEU A 46 -7.44 -8.22 1.74
N VAL A 47 -7.13 -7.72 2.93
CA VAL A 47 -7.91 -7.93 4.16
C VAL A 47 -8.92 -6.81 4.27
N LEU A 48 -10.17 -7.08 3.89
CA LEU A 48 -11.22 -6.06 3.78
C LEU A 48 -11.60 -5.48 5.15
N GLU A 49 -11.54 -6.29 6.20
CA GLU A 49 -11.87 -5.89 7.57
C GLU A 49 -10.84 -4.92 8.18
N GLU A 50 -9.64 -4.86 7.61
CA GLU A 50 -8.53 -3.98 8.01
C GLU A 50 -8.19 -2.93 6.94
N THR A 51 -9.09 -2.74 5.97
CA THR A 51 -8.92 -1.81 4.84
C THR A 51 -10.07 -0.81 4.81
N ASP A 52 -9.75 0.47 4.91
CA ASP A 52 -10.76 1.54 4.93
C ASP A 52 -11.22 1.90 3.51
N SER A 53 -10.25 2.09 2.60
CA SER A 53 -10.48 2.56 1.23
C SER A 53 -9.52 1.90 0.25
N VAL A 54 -9.99 1.60 -0.97
CA VAL A 54 -9.13 1.06 -2.05
C VAL A 54 -9.29 1.87 -3.32
N CYS A 55 -8.24 2.59 -3.70
CA CYS A 55 -8.08 3.10 -5.05
C CYS A 55 -7.36 2.05 -5.90
N LEU A 56 -7.99 1.56 -6.97
CA LEU A 56 -7.40 0.54 -7.83
C LEU A 56 -6.08 0.97 -8.50
N ALA A 57 -5.90 2.28 -8.75
CA ALA A 57 -4.65 2.81 -9.31
C ALA A 57 -3.49 2.81 -8.30
N ALA A 58 -3.75 3.23 -7.05
CA ALA A 58 -2.74 3.13 -6.00
C ALA A 58 -2.44 1.67 -5.65
N PHE A 59 -3.50 0.84 -5.58
CA PHE A 59 -3.39 -0.59 -5.28
C PHE A 59 -2.58 -1.35 -6.34
N SER A 60 -2.81 -1.08 -7.63
CA SER A 60 -2.06 -1.70 -8.72
C SER A 60 -0.57 -1.31 -8.71
N ALA A 61 -0.23 -0.11 -8.24
CA ALA A 61 1.16 0.31 -8.08
C ALA A 61 1.89 -0.44 -6.96
N ILE A 62 1.24 -0.64 -5.79
CA ILE A 62 1.88 -1.34 -4.66
C ILE A 62 1.94 -2.85 -4.85
N LEU A 63 0.92 -3.44 -5.49
CA LEU A 63 0.71 -4.89 -5.63
C LEU A 63 1.97 -5.71 -5.98
N PRO A 64 2.78 -5.31 -6.98
CA PRO A 64 3.97 -6.07 -7.37
C PRO A 64 4.97 -6.28 -6.23
N LEU A 65 5.19 -5.26 -5.39
CA LEU A 65 6.15 -5.32 -4.29
C LEU A 65 5.55 -5.88 -3.00
N THR A 66 4.24 -5.78 -2.82
CA THR A 66 3.56 -6.22 -1.59
C THR A 66 3.83 -7.68 -1.27
N SER A 67 3.83 -8.57 -2.28
CA SER A 67 4.15 -9.99 -2.09
C SER A 67 5.56 -10.21 -1.50
N ALA A 68 6.54 -9.42 -1.92
CA ALA A 68 7.91 -9.47 -1.41
C ALA A 68 8.03 -8.85 -0.01
N MET A 69 7.21 -7.84 0.31
CA MET A 69 7.12 -7.26 1.66
C MET A 69 6.48 -8.22 2.67
N CYS A 70 5.59 -9.12 2.24
CA CYS A 70 4.93 -10.11 3.10
C CYS A 70 5.82 -11.29 3.53
N ARG A 71 6.95 -11.52 2.85
CA ARG A 71 7.88 -12.62 3.20
C ARG A 71 8.97 -12.17 4.16
N GLU A 72 9.67 -13.14 4.74
CA GLU A 72 10.91 -12.89 5.47
C GLU A 72 12.02 -12.46 4.51
N VAL A 73 12.87 -11.57 5.01
CA VAL A 73 14.10 -11.11 4.35
C VAL A 73 15.23 -11.95 4.91
N THR A 74 15.79 -12.83 4.09
CA THR A 74 16.85 -13.77 4.50
C THR A 74 18.23 -13.36 3.96
N GLU A 75 18.26 -12.50 2.95
CA GLU A 75 19.46 -12.14 2.22
C GLU A 75 19.96 -10.73 2.57
N PRO A 76 21.27 -10.48 2.68
CA PRO A 76 21.81 -9.16 3.01
C PRO A 76 21.47 -8.04 2.00
N TRP A 77 21.34 -8.41 0.72
CA TRP A 77 21.03 -7.47 -0.37
C TRP A 77 19.53 -7.15 -0.47
N ASP A 78 18.69 -7.95 0.17
CA ASP A 78 17.26 -7.76 0.15
C ASP A 78 16.89 -6.61 1.10
N TYR A 79 16.10 -5.68 0.57
CA TYR A 79 15.74 -4.42 1.23
C TYR A 79 14.23 -4.29 1.42
N MET A 80 13.45 -5.34 1.18
CA MET A 80 11.98 -5.27 1.28
C MET A 80 11.51 -4.86 2.69
N ASP A 81 12.28 -5.15 3.73
CA ASP A 81 12.04 -4.72 5.11
C ASP A 81 12.40 -3.26 5.39
N LYS A 82 13.20 -2.64 4.52
CA LYS A 82 13.70 -1.26 4.65
C LYS A 82 12.80 -0.24 3.96
N ILE A 83 11.88 -0.67 3.10
CA ILE A 83 10.92 0.22 2.43
C ILE A 83 9.92 0.72 3.48
N LYS A 84 9.97 2.03 3.76
CA LYS A 84 9.10 2.68 4.77
C LYS A 84 7.95 3.46 4.18
N TYR A 85 8.09 3.92 2.93
CA TYR A 85 7.12 4.78 2.28
C TYR A 85 6.88 4.33 0.85
N TYR A 86 5.66 4.55 0.39
CA TYR A 86 5.24 4.36 -0.98
C TYR A 86 4.38 5.55 -1.41
N SER A 87 4.38 5.88 -2.69
CA SER A 87 3.54 6.96 -3.23
C SER A 87 2.54 6.43 -4.23
N CYS A 88 1.32 6.96 -4.19
CA CYS A 88 0.37 6.86 -5.30
C CYS A 88 1.06 7.28 -6.61
N PRO A 89 0.78 6.60 -7.75
CA PRO A 89 1.34 6.97 -9.05
C PRO A 89 0.73 8.25 -9.65
N ASP A 90 -0.23 8.89 -8.96
CA ASP A 90 -0.76 10.21 -9.35
C ASP A 90 0.34 11.27 -9.16
N SER A 91 0.89 11.71 -10.28
CA SER A 91 2.04 12.61 -10.32
C SER A 91 1.70 14.06 -9.96
N GLU A 92 0.43 14.46 -10.08
CA GLU A 92 0.01 15.83 -9.75
C GLU A 92 -0.39 15.95 -8.28
N ARG A 93 -0.89 14.88 -7.64
CA ARG A 93 -1.30 14.89 -6.22
C ARG A 93 -0.95 13.58 -5.51
N PRO A 94 0.33 13.30 -5.27
CA PRO A 94 0.74 12.03 -4.67
C PRO A 94 0.15 11.87 -3.26
N VAL A 95 -0.41 10.68 -3.00
CA VAL A 95 -0.74 10.22 -1.66
C VAL A 95 0.42 9.39 -1.15
N VAL A 96 0.94 9.70 0.02
CA VAL A 96 2.08 8.98 0.62
C VAL A 96 1.54 7.99 1.65
N PHE A 97 1.95 6.73 1.49
CA PHE A 97 1.63 5.63 2.37
C PHE A 97 2.87 5.28 3.20
N ARG A 98 2.73 5.18 4.52
CA ARG A 98 3.69 4.51 5.38
C ARG A 98 3.45 3.01 5.31
N VAL A 99 4.52 2.26 5.11
CA VAL A 99 4.51 0.79 5.03
C VAL A 99 4.88 0.22 6.39
N THR A 100 4.03 -0.63 6.94
CA THR A 100 4.30 -1.38 8.18
C THR A 100 4.18 -2.87 7.93
N ARG A 101 5.19 -3.64 8.34
CA ARG A 101 5.19 -5.10 8.30
C ARG A 101 4.88 -5.64 9.68
N VAL A 102 3.76 -6.34 9.82
CA VAL A 102 3.31 -6.92 11.10
C VAL A 102 3.55 -8.44 11.04
N PRO A 103 4.34 -9.01 11.96
CA PRO A 103 4.57 -10.45 12.03
C PRO A 103 3.27 -11.22 12.23
N VAL A 104 3.11 -12.34 11.53
CA VAL A 104 1.97 -13.25 11.63
C VAL A 104 2.45 -14.71 11.58
N GLU A 105 1.75 -15.60 12.29
CA GLU A 105 2.09 -17.03 12.37
C GLU A 105 1.94 -17.73 11.00
N GLN A 106 0.90 -17.35 10.25
CA GLN A 106 0.61 -17.77 8.88
C GLN A 106 -0.18 -16.63 8.22
N GLY A 107 -0.15 -16.47 6.89
CA GLY A 107 -0.95 -15.46 6.19
C GLY A 107 -2.38 -15.53 6.72
N GLU A 108 -2.86 -14.45 7.35
CA GLU A 108 -3.86 -14.46 8.44
C GLU A 108 -5.19 -15.14 8.14
N VAL A 109 -5.41 -15.59 6.90
CA VAL A 109 -6.60 -16.30 6.49
C VAL A 109 -6.20 -17.59 5.76
N PRO A 110 -6.69 -18.77 6.19
CA PRO A 110 -6.37 -20.04 5.54
C PRO A 110 -6.68 -20.00 4.03
N LEU A 111 -5.80 -20.61 3.23
CA LEU A 111 -6.11 -21.07 1.88
C LEU A 111 -7.42 -21.85 1.99
N ARG A 112 -8.46 -21.47 1.23
CA ARG A 112 -9.82 -22.06 1.19
C ARG A 112 -10.07 -23.12 2.28
N LYS A 113 -11.01 -22.85 3.21
CA LYS A 113 -11.52 -23.94 4.07
C LYS A 113 -11.83 -25.14 3.16
N PRO A 114 -11.24 -26.33 3.40
CA PRO A 114 -11.63 -27.50 2.63
C PRO A 114 -13.14 -27.68 2.82
N GLU A 115 -13.85 -27.81 1.69
CA GLU A 115 -15.27 -28.18 1.68
C GLU A 115 -15.44 -29.61 2.19
#